data_AF-A0A261RPS6-F1
#
_entry.id   AF-A0A261RPS6-F1
#
_cell.length_a   1.000
_cell.length_b   1.000
_cell.length_c   1.000
_cell.angle_alpha   90.00
_cell.angle_beta   90.00
_cell.angle_gamma   90.00
#
_symmetry.space_group_name_H-M   'P 1'
#
loop_
_entity.id
_entity.type
_entity.pdbx_description
1 polymer ?
#
loop_
_entity_poly.entity_id
_entity_poly.type
_entity_poly.pdbx_seq_one_letter_code
_entity_poly.pdbx_strand_id
1 'polypeptide(L)'
;MSALPTFREPDVISATVDEVMEVLRRPSAWDSDHHTRMWWVQRIDAQGLMDDPDLHDKAAYITAVARDTTQWTADLRKRLEAAIEQEIAEWPAS
;
A
#
# COMPACT_ATOMS: atom_id res chain seq x y z
N MET A 1 31.47 3.16 13.19
CA MET A 1 30.21 2.42 12.95
C MET A 1 29.13 3.46 12.74
N SER A 2 28.76 3.76 11.49
CA SER A 2 27.64 4.68 11.22
C SER A 2 26.36 3.95 11.58
N ALA A 3 25.60 4.50 12.53
CA ALA A 3 24.25 4.06 12.79
C ALA A 3 23.46 4.21 11.49
N LEU A 4 22.87 3.12 11.00
CA LEU A 4 21.89 3.20 9.93
C LEU A 4 20.78 4.16 10.39
N PRO A 5 20.31 5.08 9.54
CA PRO A 5 19.19 5.92 9.90
C PRO A 5 18.02 5.00 10.26
N THR A 6 17.59 5.03 11.51
CA THR A 6 16.31 4.46 11.92
C THR A 6 15.25 5.28 11.23
N PHE A 7 14.66 4.72 10.17
CA PHE A 7 13.51 5.29 9.49
C PHE A 7 12.40 5.42 10.53
N ARG A 8 12.11 6.65 10.94
CA ARG A 8 10.98 6.96 11.80
C ARG A 8 9.77 6.98 10.87
N GLU A 9 8.69 6.28 11.23
CA GLU A 9 7.44 6.38 10.48
C GLU A 9 7.06 7.87 10.35
N PRO A 10 6.69 8.33 9.15
CA PRO A 10 6.41 9.73 8.94
C PRO A 10 5.15 10.12 9.72
N ASP A 11 5.16 11.31 10.34
CA ASP A 11 4.02 11.81 11.12
C ASP A 11 2.81 12.17 10.21
N VAL A 12 3.00 12.21 8.88
CA VAL A 12 1.99 12.50 7.86
C VAL A 12 2.30 11.67 6.61
N ILE A 13 1.27 11.11 5.96
CA ILE A 13 1.41 10.48 4.64
C ILE A 13 1.05 11.51 3.55
N SER A 14 2.00 11.84 2.69
CA SER A 14 1.81 12.73 1.54
C SER A 14 1.46 11.99 0.24
N ALA A 15 1.70 10.68 0.19
CA ALA A 15 1.43 9.84 -0.96
C ALA A 15 -0.04 9.89 -1.38
N THR A 16 -0.26 9.98 -2.68
CA THR A 16 -1.60 9.89 -3.30
C THR A 16 -1.99 8.45 -3.58
N VAL A 17 -3.30 8.17 -3.69
CA VAL A 17 -3.81 6.84 -4.06
C VAL A 17 -3.16 6.32 -5.36
N ASP A 18 -2.97 7.19 -6.35
CA ASP A 18 -2.34 6.81 -7.63
C ASP A 18 -0.87 6.39 -7.48
N GLU A 19 -0.11 7.09 -6.62
CA GLU A 19 1.28 6.74 -6.30
C GLU A 19 1.37 5.42 -5.57
N VAL A 20 0.51 5.20 -4.58
CA VAL A 20 0.44 3.92 -3.87
C VAL A 20 0.07 2.79 -4.84
N MET A 21 -0.92 3.00 -5.71
CA MET A 21 -1.28 2.03 -6.75
C MET A 21 -0.11 1.75 -7.70
N GLU A 22 0.74 2.73 -8.01
CA GLU A 22 1.96 2.53 -8.78
C GLU A 22 3.01 1.68 -8.03
N VAL A 23 3.22 1.96 -6.74
CA VAL A 23 4.08 1.16 -5.85
C VAL A 23 3.61 -0.30 -5.77
N LEU A 24 2.30 -0.53 -5.63
CA LEU A 24 1.73 -1.88 -5.57
C LEU A 24 1.90 -2.65 -6.89
N ARG A 25 1.91 -1.94 -8.04
CA ARG A 25 2.12 -2.52 -9.37
C ARG A 25 3.58 -2.85 -9.67
N ARG A 26 4.54 -2.13 -9.09
CA ARG A 26 5.97 -2.19 -9.45
C ARG A 26 6.85 -2.47 -8.23
N PRO A 27 7.52 -3.63 -8.16
CA PRO A 27 8.38 -3.99 -7.01
C PRO A 27 9.53 -3.02 -6.71
N SER A 28 9.94 -2.21 -7.70
CA SER A 28 11.05 -1.24 -7.58
C SER A 28 10.59 0.20 -7.35
N ALA A 29 9.29 0.47 -7.28
CA ALA A 29 8.75 1.81 -7.09
C ALA A 29 8.62 2.14 -5.59
N TRP A 30 8.79 3.43 -5.28
CA TRP A 30 8.53 4.04 -3.97
C TRP A 30 7.54 5.19 -4.17
N ASP A 31 6.75 5.49 -3.15
CA ASP A 31 5.91 6.69 -3.12
C ASP A 31 6.72 7.93 -2.71
N SER A 32 6.06 9.09 -2.63
CA SER A 32 6.66 10.35 -2.19
C SER A 32 7.27 10.29 -0.78
N ASP A 33 6.74 9.39 0.07
CA ASP A 33 7.17 9.18 1.45
C ASP A 33 8.22 8.06 1.58
N HIS A 34 8.69 7.52 0.46
CA HIS A 34 9.66 6.41 0.37
C HIS A 34 9.15 5.08 0.95
N HIS A 35 7.84 4.89 1.04
CA HIS A 35 7.27 3.60 1.40
C HIS A 35 7.35 2.62 0.25
N THR A 36 7.60 1.36 0.61
CA THR A 36 7.69 0.24 -0.32
C THR A 36 6.35 -0.46 -0.44
N ARG A 37 6.22 -1.34 -1.45
CA ARG A 37 5.07 -2.23 -1.58
C ARG A 37 4.76 -3.00 -0.29
N MET A 38 5.77 -3.56 0.37
CA MET A 38 5.54 -4.37 1.58
C MET A 38 5.02 -3.53 2.74
N TRP A 39 5.44 -2.27 2.83
CA TRP A 39 4.92 -1.34 3.83
C TRP A 39 3.42 -1.10 3.61
N TRP A 40 3.02 -0.80 2.37
CA TRP A 40 1.60 -0.60 2.02
C TRP A 40 0.76 -1.87 2.22
N VAL A 41 1.27 -3.04 1.85
CA VAL A 41 0.56 -4.31 2.06
C VAL A 41 0.28 -4.55 3.54
N GLN A 42 1.22 -4.26 4.44
CA GLN A 42 1.01 -4.43 5.88
C GLN A 42 -0.09 -3.51 6.42
N ARG A 43 -0.14 -2.26 5.95
CA ARG A 43 -1.11 -1.26 6.42
C ARG A 43 -2.52 -1.54 5.88
N ILE A 44 -2.62 -1.88 4.60
CA ILE A 44 -3.89 -2.29 3.97
C ILE A 44 -4.42 -3.59 4.61
N ASP A 45 -3.53 -4.52 4.97
CA ASP A 45 -3.93 -5.75 5.64
C ASP A 45 -4.52 -5.51 7.03
N ALA A 46 -4.02 -4.51 7.77
CA ALA A 46 -4.56 -4.15 9.08
C ALA A 46 -6.05 -3.75 9.01
N GLN A 47 -6.57 -3.42 7.81
CA GLN A 47 -7.97 -3.10 7.56
C GLN A 47 -8.84 -4.34 7.25
N GLY A 48 -8.27 -5.56 7.29
CA GLY A 48 -9.01 -6.81 7.13
C GLY A 48 -9.44 -7.11 5.70
N LEU A 49 -8.70 -6.63 4.70
CA LEU A 49 -9.05 -6.85 3.29
C LEU A 49 -8.99 -8.34 2.89
N MET A 50 -8.17 -9.14 3.58
CA MET A 50 -7.99 -10.57 3.34
C MET A 50 -7.80 -11.34 4.65
N ASP A 51 -8.71 -12.27 4.94
CA ASP A 51 -8.58 -13.23 6.03
C ASP A 51 -7.66 -14.41 5.62
N ASP A 52 -6.74 -14.79 6.50
CA ASP A 52 -5.89 -16.00 6.50
C ASP A 52 -4.55 -16.07 5.72
N PRO A 53 -4.26 -15.40 4.58
CA PRO A 53 -2.97 -15.58 3.92
C PRO A 53 -1.82 -14.98 4.72
N ASP A 54 -0.61 -15.51 4.53
CA ASP A 54 0.59 -14.84 5.02
C ASP A 54 0.82 -13.52 4.27
N LEU A 55 1.70 -12.67 4.80
CA LEU A 55 1.94 -11.34 4.24
C LEU A 55 2.48 -11.38 2.80
N HIS A 56 3.19 -12.44 2.40
CA HIS A 56 3.72 -12.59 1.03
C HIS A 56 2.62 -12.95 0.05
N ASP A 57 1.72 -13.85 0.43
CA ASP A 57 0.54 -14.19 -0.36
C ASP A 57 -0.39 -12.97 -0.52
N LYS A 58 -0.58 -12.19 0.55
CA LYS A 58 -1.29 -10.91 0.51
C LYS A 58 -0.63 -9.93 -0.47
N ALA A 59 0.70 -9.81 -0.41
CA ALA A 59 1.43 -8.95 -1.36
C ALA A 59 1.25 -9.42 -2.80
N ALA A 60 1.27 -10.72 -3.06
CA ALA A 60 1.04 -11.28 -4.39
C ALA A 60 -0.37 -10.97 -4.89
N TYR A 61 -1.39 -11.14 -4.05
CA TYR A 61 -2.78 -10.84 -4.38
C TYR A 61 -3.01 -9.35 -4.64
N ILE A 62 -2.55 -8.47 -3.75
CA ILE A 62 -2.67 -7.02 -3.92
C ILE A 62 -1.95 -6.58 -5.21
N THR A 63 -0.75 -7.08 -5.47
CA THR A 63 -0.04 -6.79 -6.73
C THR A 63 -0.83 -7.30 -7.94
N ALA A 64 -1.45 -8.47 -7.87
CA ALA A 64 -2.27 -8.99 -8.96
C ALA A 64 -3.47 -8.09 -9.24
N VAL A 65 -4.23 -7.72 -8.19
CA VAL A 65 -5.40 -6.82 -8.29
C VAL A 65 -4.99 -5.45 -8.82
N ALA A 66 -3.88 -4.88 -8.34
CA ALA A 66 -3.41 -3.56 -8.76
C ALA A 66 -2.97 -3.53 -10.24
N ARG A 67 -2.48 -4.67 -10.78
CA ARG A 67 -2.03 -4.78 -12.17
C ARG A 67 -3.15 -5.17 -13.14
N ASP A 68 -4.19 -5.83 -12.64
CA ASP A 68 -5.31 -6.28 -13.45
C ASP A 68 -6.22 -5.10 -13.83
N THR A 69 -6.56 -5.01 -15.11
CA THR A 69 -7.44 -3.97 -15.68
C THR A 69 -8.74 -4.54 -16.22
N THR A 70 -9.00 -5.83 -16.00
CA THR A 70 -10.23 -6.49 -16.44
C THR A 70 -11.42 -6.04 -15.60
N GLN A 71 -12.62 -6.15 -16.17
CA GLN A 71 -13.85 -5.80 -15.47
C GLN A 71 -14.09 -6.70 -14.24
N TRP A 72 -13.53 -7.90 -14.21
CA TRP A 72 -13.73 -8.88 -13.14
C TRP A 72 -13.05 -8.46 -11.84
N THR A 73 -11.96 -7.69 -11.91
CA THR A 73 -11.25 -7.16 -10.74
C THR A 73 -11.60 -5.71 -10.43
N ALA A 74 -12.48 -5.07 -11.20
CA ALA A 74 -12.81 -3.66 -11.06
C ALA A 74 -13.33 -3.31 -9.64
N ASP A 75 -14.20 -4.14 -9.09
CA ASP A 75 -14.74 -3.92 -7.74
C ASP A 75 -13.68 -4.17 -6.65
N LEU A 76 -12.80 -5.16 -6.84
CA LEU A 76 -11.66 -5.40 -5.93
C LEU A 76 -10.67 -4.23 -5.95
N ARG A 77 -10.39 -3.68 -7.14
CA ARG A 77 -9.52 -2.52 -7.29
C ARG A 77 -10.11 -1.28 -6.61
N LYS A 78 -11.41 -1.03 -6.75
CA LYS A 78 -12.07 0.07 -6.02
C LYS A 78 -11.98 -0.09 -4.52
N ARG A 79 -12.13 -1.32 -4.01
CA ARG A 79 -11.96 -1.61 -2.57
C ARG A 79 -10.51 -1.38 -2.12
N LEU A 80 -9.54 -1.76 -2.95
CA LEU A 80 -8.13 -1.49 -2.69
C LEU A 80 -7.83 0.02 -2.67
N GLU A 81 -8.33 0.78 -3.65
CA GLU A 81 -8.20 2.24 -3.69
C GLU A 81 -8.84 2.90 -2.46
N ALA A 82 -10.02 2.44 -2.04
CA ALA A 82 -10.69 2.92 -0.83
C ALA A 82 -9.92 2.61 0.46
N ALA A 83 -9.30 1.43 0.57
CA ALA A 83 -8.47 1.06 1.70
C ALA A 83 -7.20 1.94 1.79
N ILE A 84 -6.60 2.25 0.65
CA ILE A 84 -5.46 3.18 0.56
C ILE A 84 -5.89 4.58 0.99
N GLU A 85 -7.02 5.08 0.48
CA GLU A 85 -7.55 6.39 0.85
C GLU A 85 -7.84 6.49 2.35
N GLN A 86 -8.44 5.45 2.93
CA GLN A 86 -8.66 5.38 4.37
C GLN A 86 -7.34 5.42 5.14
N GLU A 87 -6.35 4.62 4.73
CA GLU A 87 -5.05 4.62 5.40
C GLU A 87 -4.43 6.01 5.38
N ILE A 88 -4.40 6.69 4.23
CA ILE A 88 -3.83 8.06 4.13
C ILE A 88 -4.59 9.03 5.05
N ALA A 89 -5.91 8.92 5.13
CA ALA A 89 -6.75 9.79 5.96
C ALA A 89 -6.51 9.61 7.47
N GLU A 90 -5.98 8.47 7.92
CA GLU A 90 -5.60 8.24 9.32
C GLU A 90 -4.37 9.06 9.75
N TRP A 91 -3.65 9.68 8.80
CA TRP A 91 -2.45 10.49 9.03
C TRP A 91 -2.67 11.95 8.62
N PRO A 92 -3.57 12.70 9.31
CA PRO A 92 -3.88 14.08 8.95
C PRO A 92 -2.65 14.97 9.08
N ALA A 93 -2.46 15.87 8.11
CA ALA A 93 -1.43 16.90 8.18
C ALA A 93 -1.61 17.74 9.47
N SER A 94 -0.55 17.82 10.28
CA SER A 94 -0.52 18.62 11.52
C SER A 94 -0.67 20.12 11.27
#